data_AF-A0A1V6NZ64-F1
#
_entry.id   AF-A0A1V6NZ64-F1
#
_cell.length_a   1.000
_cell.length_b   1.000
_cell.length_c   1.000
_cell.angle_alpha   90.00
_cell.angle_beta   90.00
_cell.angle_gamma   90.00
#
_symmetry.space_group_name_H-M   'P 1'
#
loop_
_entity.id
_entity.type
_entity.pdbx_description
1 polymer ?
#
loop_
_entity_poly.entity_id
_entity_poly.type
_entity_poly.pdbx_seq_one_letter_code
_entity_poly.pdbx_strand_id
1 'polypeptide(L)'
;MESLTTMRIAAPLDCDLCTQGSNDCYALNHIQSEIQSVEHGLHDAVLLAIPLGKSQFDLAVEQNTVSRIREHFTDISHLRLLSSDPLFAAELGRSFPETAFGALTQMRRQYNLAASSIYISNDPRRIRWFETENKRIESLLEVYQQQLVDLAEMSICIKQQ
;
A
#
# COMPACT_ATOMS: atom_id res chain seq x y z
N MET A 1 -8.45 14.53 18.73
CA MET A 1 -8.54 14.29 17.28
C MET A 1 -8.24 12.82 17.06
N GLU A 2 -9.20 12.06 16.56
CA GLU A 2 -9.04 10.62 16.34
C GLU A 2 -8.04 10.34 15.22
N SER A 3 -7.22 9.30 15.40
CA SER A 3 -6.27 8.84 14.39
C SER A 3 -6.99 8.04 13.31
N LEU A 4 -6.53 8.17 12.07
CA LEU A 4 -6.99 7.30 10.98
C LEU A 4 -6.38 5.92 11.13
N THR A 5 -7.16 4.92 10.75
CA THR A 5 -6.76 3.53 10.72
C THR A 5 -6.28 3.19 9.32
N THR A 6 -5.16 2.48 9.25
CA THR A 6 -4.70 1.94 7.97
C THR A 6 -5.42 0.63 7.69
N MET A 7 -6.04 0.54 6.51
CA MET A 7 -6.64 -0.69 6.01
C MET A 7 -6.05 -0.99 4.63
N ARG A 8 -5.67 -2.23 4.38
CA ARG A 8 -5.30 -2.69 3.04
C ARG A 8 -6.36 -3.61 2.51
N ILE A 9 -6.87 -3.29 1.32
CA ILE A 9 -7.87 -4.12 0.67
C ILE A 9 -7.36 -4.65 -0.67
N ALA A 10 -7.83 -5.84 -1.02
CA ALA A 10 -7.86 -6.30 -2.38
C ALA A 10 -9.24 -5.99 -2.98
N ALA A 11 -9.26 -5.17 -4.02
CA ALA A 11 -10.47 -4.78 -4.73
C ALA A 11 -10.28 -5.03 -6.23
N PRO A 12 -11.22 -5.68 -6.94
CA PRO A 12 -11.12 -6.00 -8.38
C PRO A 12 -11.27 -4.76 -9.28
N LEU A 13 -10.80 -3.60 -8.82
CA LEU A 13 -10.71 -2.36 -9.57
C LEU A 13 -9.66 -2.53 -10.68
N ASP A 14 -10.14 -2.83 -11.89
CA ASP A 14 -9.33 -2.89 -13.09
C ASP A 14 -9.17 -1.48 -13.68
N CYS A 15 -8.35 -0.66 -13.03
CA CYS A 15 -8.03 0.67 -13.51
C CYS A 15 -6.51 0.85 -13.64
N ASP A 16 -6.03 0.63 -14.86
CA ASP A 16 -4.62 0.79 -15.22
C ASP A 16 -4.10 2.21 -14.93
N LEU A 17 -4.93 3.25 -15.12
CA LEU A 17 -4.53 4.63 -14.84
C LEU A 17 -4.25 4.87 -13.36
N CYS A 18 -5.06 4.27 -12.48
CA CYS A 18 -4.87 4.39 -11.04
C CYS A 18 -3.63 3.60 -10.59
N THR A 19 -3.38 2.40 -11.12
CA THR A 19 -2.15 1.65 -10.79
C THR A 19 -0.87 2.31 -11.34
N GLN A 20 -0.98 3.09 -12.40
CA GLN A 20 0.11 3.91 -12.94
C GLN A 20 0.35 5.21 -12.15
N GLY A 21 -0.55 5.55 -11.22
CA GLY A 21 -0.52 6.80 -10.47
C GLY A 21 -0.70 8.02 -11.37
N SER A 22 -1.51 7.89 -12.44
CA SER A 22 -1.83 9.00 -13.33
C SER A 22 -2.63 10.07 -12.59
N ASN A 23 -2.30 11.34 -12.84
CA ASN A 23 -3.08 12.48 -12.35
C ASN A 23 -4.51 12.50 -12.94
N ASP A 24 -4.75 11.78 -14.03
CA ASP A 24 -6.06 11.66 -14.67
C ASP A 24 -6.98 10.66 -13.94
N CYS A 25 -6.47 9.89 -12.96
CA CYS A 25 -7.22 8.92 -12.17
C CYS A 25 -7.05 9.15 -10.67
N TYR A 26 -8.09 9.69 -10.03
CA TYR A 26 -8.12 9.83 -8.57
C TYR A 26 -8.56 8.50 -7.94
N ALA A 27 -7.59 7.71 -7.47
CA ALA A 27 -7.84 6.41 -6.83
C ALA A 27 -8.86 6.47 -5.68
N LEU A 28 -8.86 7.57 -4.93
CA LEU A 28 -9.86 7.81 -3.89
C LEU A 28 -11.28 7.84 -4.45
N ASN A 29 -11.52 8.55 -5.55
CA ASN A 29 -12.85 8.66 -6.16
C ASN A 29 -13.36 7.30 -6.65
N HIS A 30 -12.48 6.47 -7.21
CA HIS A 30 -12.84 5.11 -7.64
C HIS A 30 -13.23 4.24 -6.43
N ILE A 31 -12.39 4.20 -5.41
CA ILE A 31 -12.67 3.44 -4.19
C ILE A 31 -13.96 3.93 -3.52
N GLN A 32 -14.16 5.24 -3.45
CA GLN A 32 -15.38 5.82 -2.90
C GLN A 32 -16.62 5.48 -3.73
N SER A 33 -16.53 5.52 -5.07
CA SER A 33 -17.63 5.10 -5.96
C SER A 33 -17.97 3.62 -5.77
N GLU A 34 -16.98 2.74 -5.68
CA GLU A 34 -17.19 1.32 -5.42
C GLU A 34 -17.87 1.12 -4.07
N ILE A 35 -17.36 1.76 -3.01
CA ILE A 35 -17.96 1.69 -1.67
C ILE A 35 -19.40 2.23 -1.68
N GLN A 36 -19.64 3.35 -2.36
CA GLN A 36 -20.97 3.95 -2.45
C GLN A 36 -21.97 3.03 -3.16
N SER A 37 -21.51 2.23 -4.13
CA SER A 37 -22.35 1.28 -4.86
C SER A 37 -22.84 0.11 -3.99
N VAL A 38 -22.06 -0.26 -2.96
CA VAL A 38 -22.37 -1.40 -2.07
C VAL A 38 -22.98 -0.98 -0.75
N GLU A 39 -22.60 0.19 -0.21
CA GLU A 39 -23.15 0.72 1.05
C GLU A 39 -23.19 2.26 1.06
N HIS A 40 -24.41 2.80 1.07
CA HIS A 40 -24.62 4.24 1.06
C HIS A 40 -24.07 4.89 2.35
N GLY A 41 -23.31 5.99 2.19
CA GLY A 41 -22.71 6.72 3.31
C GLY A 41 -21.43 6.11 3.91
N LEU A 42 -20.96 4.95 3.44
CA LEU A 42 -19.66 4.41 3.88
C LEU A 42 -18.46 5.05 3.15
N HIS A 43 -18.68 5.58 1.94
CA HIS A 43 -17.63 6.16 1.10
C HIS A 43 -16.88 7.33 1.76
N ASP A 44 -17.58 8.19 2.52
CA ASP A 44 -16.98 9.32 3.25
C ASP A 44 -16.02 8.88 4.36
N ALA A 45 -16.13 7.63 4.81
CA ALA A 45 -15.25 7.09 5.84
C ALA A 45 -13.86 6.74 5.31
N VAL A 46 -13.69 6.66 3.98
CA VAL A 46 -12.38 6.53 3.33
C VAL A 46 -11.90 7.92 2.96
N LEU A 47 -10.84 8.37 3.63
CA LEU A 47 -10.32 9.73 3.45
C LEU A 47 -9.15 9.80 2.47
N LEU A 48 -8.45 8.68 2.27
CA LEU A 48 -7.38 8.51 1.30
C LEU A 48 -7.37 7.09 0.79
N ALA A 49 -6.99 6.93 -0.49
CA ALA A 49 -6.69 5.64 -1.08
C ALA A 49 -5.41 5.78 -1.92
N ILE A 50 -4.41 4.95 -1.63
CA ILE A 50 -3.16 4.87 -2.39
C ILE A 50 -3.12 3.51 -3.10
N PRO A 51 -3.11 3.49 -4.44
CA PRO A 51 -2.97 2.25 -5.20
C PRO A 51 -1.54 1.70 -5.00
N LEU A 52 -1.42 0.40 -4.78
CA LEU A 52 -0.12 -0.25 -4.52
C LEU A 52 0.36 -1.14 -5.67
N GLY A 53 -0.57 -1.57 -6.51
CA GLY A 53 -0.38 -2.53 -7.58
C GLY A 53 -1.74 -2.99 -8.12
N LYS A 54 -1.76 -4.07 -8.90
CA LYS A 54 -3.02 -4.63 -9.41
C LYS A 54 -3.94 -5.00 -8.26
N SER A 55 -5.11 -4.37 -8.24
CA SER A 55 -6.21 -4.70 -7.32
C SER A 55 -5.89 -4.53 -5.84
N GLN A 56 -4.87 -3.75 -5.44
CA GLN A 56 -4.54 -3.54 -4.03
C GLN A 56 -4.39 -2.05 -3.68
N PHE A 57 -4.94 -1.67 -2.53
CA PHE A 57 -4.98 -0.28 -2.06
C PHE A 57 -4.67 -0.20 -0.57
N ASP A 58 -3.84 0.77 -0.18
CA ASP A 58 -3.75 1.24 1.21
C ASP A 58 -4.76 2.38 1.39
N LEU A 59 -5.63 2.22 2.38
CA LEU A 59 -6.70 3.15 2.73
C LEU A 59 -6.42 3.80 4.08
N ALA A 60 -6.72 5.10 4.17
CA ALA A 60 -6.85 5.80 5.44
C ALA A 60 -8.34 5.92 5.77
N VAL A 61 -8.79 5.22 6.82
CA VAL A 61 -10.21 5.08 7.16
C VAL A 61 -10.51 5.49 8.59
N GLU A 62 -11.76 5.87 8.85
CA GLU A 62 -12.23 6.08 10.23
C GLU A 62 -12.34 4.74 10.99
N GLN A 63 -11.84 4.69 12.22
CA GLN A 63 -11.70 3.44 12.98
C GLN A 63 -13.03 2.69 13.19
N ASN A 64 -14.13 3.43 13.36
CA ASN A 64 -15.48 2.90 13.59
C ASN A 64 -16.12 2.29 12.32
N THR A 65 -15.54 2.50 11.14
CA THR A 65 -16.10 1.99 9.87
C THR A 65 -15.35 0.78 9.32
N VAL A 66 -14.20 0.44 9.90
CA VAL A 66 -13.36 -0.70 9.50
C VAL A 66 -14.16 -2.00 9.38
N SER A 67 -15.02 -2.32 10.35
CA SER A 67 -15.82 -3.55 10.30
C SER A 67 -16.78 -3.59 9.11
N ARG A 68 -17.39 -2.45 8.76
CA ARG A 68 -18.31 -2.33 7.64
C ARG A 68 -17.59 -2.43 6.30
N ILE A 69 -16.44 -1.77 6.15
CA ILE A 69 -15.61 -1.89 4.94
C ILE A 69 -15.19 -3.36 4.73
N ARG A 70 -14.87 -4.09 5.81
CA ARG A 70 -14.49 -5.52 5.75
C ARG A 70 -15.62 -6.45 5.28
N GLU A 71 -16.88 -6.05 5.42
CA GLU A 71 -18.02 -6.86 4.96
C GLU A 71 -18.15 -6.83 3.44
N HIS A 72 -17.59 -5.82 2.78
CA HIS A 72 -17.73 -5.59 1.34
C HIS A 72 -16.44 -5.80 0.53
N PHE A 73 -15.28 -5.66 1.16
CA PHE A 73 -13.98 -5.77 0.49
C PHE A 73 -13.09 -6.80 1.16
N THR A 74 -12.24 -7.46 0.37
CA THR A 74 -11.28 -8.44 0.89
C THR A 74 -10.20 -7.71 1.70
N ASP A 75 -10.29 -7.78 3.03
CA ASP A 75 -9.28 -7.20 3.93
C ASP A 75 -8.02 -8.06 4.00
N ILE A 76 -6.92 -7.49 3.51
CA ILE A 76 -5.58 -8.09 3.54
C ILE A 76 -4.64 -7.31 4.46
N SER A 77 -5.16 -6.46 5.35
CA SER A 77 -4.37 -5.69 6.32
C SER A 77 -3.51 -6.58 7.21
N HIS A 78 -3.97 -7.79 7.51
CA HIS A 78 -3.24 -8.77 8.32
C HIS A 78 -1.98 -9.30 7.63
N LEU A 79 -1.90 -9.22 6.29
CA LEU A 79 -0.74 -9.62 5.49
C LEU A 79 0.22 -8.44 5.21
N ARG A 80 -0.21 -7.22 5.55
CA ARG A 80 0.44 -5.99 5.14
C ARG A 80 1.91 -5.95 5.57
N LEU A 81 2.77 -5.92 4.56
CA LEU A 81 4.21 -5.82 4.68
C LEU A 81 4.85 -7.02 5.40
N LEU A 82 4.16 -8.18 5.44
CA LEU A 82 4.71 -9.45 5.87
C LEU A 82 5.31 -10.20 4.67
N SER A 83 6.15 -11.22 4.91
CA SER A 83 6.69 -12.04 3.82
C SER A 83 5.62 -12.80 3.02
N SER A 84 4.43 -12.98 3.60
CA SER A 84 3.25 -13.56 2.96
C SER A 84 2.36 -12.52 2.27
N ASP A 85 2.77 -11.25 2.24
CA ASP A 85 2.04 -10.21 1.52
C ASP A 85 1.96 -10.59 0.03
N PRO A 86 0.75 -10.63 -0.58
CA PRO A 86 0.61 -10.94 -1.99
C PRO A 86 1.39 -9.98 -2.90
N LEU A 87 1.69 -8.76 -2.42
CA LEU A 87 2.54 -7.82 -3.12
C LEU A 87 4.01 -8.30 -3.22
N PHE A 88 4.46 -9.13 -2.27
CA PHE A 88 5.83 -9.63 -2.20
C PHE A 88 5.98 -11.05 -2.78
N ALA A 89 4.86 -11.73 -3.03
CA ALA A 89 4.86 -13.06 -3.62
C ALA A 89 5.17 -13.01 -5.12
N ALA A 90 6.18 -13.76 -5.58
CA ALA A 90 6.40 -13.98 -7.01
C ALA A 90 5.30 -14.89 -7.60
N GLU A 91 5.11 -14.84 -8.92
CA GLU A 91 4.15 -15.69 -9.67
C GLU A 91 4.34 -17.21 -9.44
N LEU A 92 5.48 -17.63 -8.90
CA LEU A 92 5.82 -19.03 -8.60
C LEU A 92 5.90 -19.35 -7.10
N GLY A 93 5.30 -18.53 -6.21
CA GLY A 93 5.12 -18.85 -4.79
C GLY A 93 6.38 -18.84 -3.93
N ARG A 94 7.47 -18.23 -4.40
CA ARG A 94 8.69 -17.98 -3.63
C ARG A 94 8.86 -16.47 -3.45
N SER A 95 8.95 -16.00 -2.20
CA SER A 95 9.30 -14.60 -1.91
C SER A 95 10.81 -14.52 -1.69
N PHE A 96 11.53 -13.91 -2.62
CA PHE A 96 12.94 -13.57 -2.45
C PHE A 96 13.08 -12.12 -1.96
N PRO A 97 14.16 -11.77 -1.23
CA PRO A 97 14.42 -10.39 -0.82
C PRO A 97 14.35 -9.38 -1.98
N GLU A 98 14.75 -9.79 -3.19
CA GLU A 98 14.65 -8.99 -4.42
C GLU A 98 13.20 -8.65 -4.78
N THR A 99 12.28 -9.61 -4.64
CA THR A 99 10.86 -9.43 -4.94
C THR A 99 10.22 -8.48 -3.95
N ALA A 100 10.48 -8.66 -2.65
CA ALA A 100 10.00 -7.77 -1.60
C ALA A 100 10.56 -6.35 -1.76
N PHE A 101 11.85 -6.22 -2.08
CA PHE A 101 12.48 -4.93 -2.34
C PHE A 101 11.87 -4.21 -3.55
N GLY A 102 11.64 -4.93 -4.65
CA GLY A 102 10.99 -4.39 -5.84
C GLY A 102 9.57 -3.90 -5.56
N ALA A 103 8.79 -4.71 -4.85
CA ALA A 103 7.43 -4.37 -4.43
C ALA A 103 7.37 -3.14 -3.51
N LEU A 104 8.25 -3.07 -2.50
CA LEU A 104 8.36 -1.91 -1.61
C LEU A 104 8.81 -0.65 -2.37
N THR A 105 9.69 -0.79 -3.37
CA THR A 105 10.11 0.32 -4.22
C THR A 105 8.93 0.86 -5.04
N GLN A 106 8.10 -0.04 -5.57
CA GLN A 106 6.87 0.33 -6.25
C GLN A 106 5.88 1.01 -5.30
N MET A 107 5.68 0.49 -4.08
CA MET A 107 4.85 1.16 -3.07
C MET A 107 5.36 2.57 -2.77
N ARG A 108 6.67 2.74 -2.53
CA ARG A 108 7.26 4.05 -2.25
C ARG A 108 7.01 5.03 -3.38
N ARG A 109 7.11 4.58 -4.63
CA ARG A 109 6.76 5.40 -5.80
C ARG A 109 5.32 5.90 -5.72
N GLN A 110 4.36 5.04 -5.37
CA GLN A 110 2.95 5.42 -5.25
C GLN A 110 2.70 6.40 -4.11
N TYR A 111 3.34 6.19 -2.96
CA TYR A 111 3.31 7.13 -1.84
C TYR A 111 3.89 8.50 -2.23
N ASN A 112 5.00 8.53 -2.96
CA ASN A 112 5.59 9.78 -3.46
C ASN A 112 4.66 10.52 -4.43
N LEU A 113 3.95 9.81 -5.30
CA LEU A 113 2.95 10.40 -6.20
C LEU A 113 1.77 11.01 -5.43
N ALA A 114 1.36 10.37 -4.33
CA ALA A 114 0.28 10.86 -3.47
C ALA A 114 0.69 12.02 -2.55
N ALA A 115 1.99 12.25 -2.32
CA ALA A 115 2.48 13.19 -1.30
C ALA A 115 1.93 14.61 -1.49
N SER A 116 1.97 15.16 -2.70
CA SER A 116 1.55 16.54 -2.97
C SER A 116 0.08 16.77 -2.62
N SER A 117 -0.81 15.86 -3.01
CA SER A 117 -2.24 15.97 -2.73
C SER A 117 -2.56 15.86 -1.24
N ILE A 118 -1.80 15.04 -0.51
CA ILE A 118 -1.95 14.88 0.94
C ILE A 118 -1.56 16.16 1.67
N TYR A 119 -0.42 16.76 1.34
CA TYR A 119 0.02 18.01 1.98
C TYR A 119 -0.86 19.21 1.58
N ILE A 120 -1.40 19.25 0.36
CA ILE A 120 -2.36 20.27 -0.08
C ILE A 120 -3.67 20.20 0.72
N SER A 121 -4.09 19.00 1.17
CA SER A 121 -5.34 18.85 1.93
C SER A 121 -5.35 19.59 3.26
N ASN A 122 -4.17 19.87 3.83
CA ASN A 122 -3.97 20.48 5.14
C ASN A 122 -4.74 19.78 6.29
N ASP A 123 -5.13 18.50 6.12
CA ASP A 123 -5.73 17.68 7.17
C ASP A 123 -4.61 17.01 7.98
N PRO A 124 -4.39 17.38 9.25
CA PRO A 124 -3.31 16.85 10.06
C PRO A 124 -3.45 15.35 10.35
N ARG A 125 -4.66 14.78 10.27
CA ARG A 125 -4.87 13.33 10.42
C ARG A 125 -4.33 12.58 9.21
N ARG A 126 -4.61 13.08 8.00
CA ARG A 126 -4.14 12.53 6.73
C ARG A 126 -2.62 12.60 6.62
N ILE A 127 -2.04 13.75 6.97
CA ILE A 127 -0.59 13.96 6.97
C ILE A 127 0.10 12.99 7.94
N ARG A 128 -0.36 12.91 9.19
CA ARG A 128 0.23 12.00 10.19
C ARG A 128 0.14 10.54 9.77
N TRP A 129 -1.01 10.14 9.24
CA TRP A 129 -1.22 8.79 8.72
C TRP A 129 -0.21 8.49 7.59
N PHE A 130 -0.09 9.40 6.62
CA PHE A 130 0.82 9.24 5.49
C PHE A 130 2.28 9.13 5.93
N GLU A 131 2.73 10.01 6.83
CA GLU A 131 4.11 10.00 7.34
C GLU A 131 4.44 8.72 8.11
N THR A 132 3.49 8.21 8.89
CA THR A 132 3.64 6.95 9.63
C THR A 132 3.86 5.79 8.67
N GLU A 133 3.06 5.73 7.61
CA GLU A 133 3.13 4.66 6.63
C GLU A 133 4.35 4.77 5.71
N ASN A 134 4.69 5.99 5.28
CA ASN A 134 5.89 6.22 4.49
C ASN A 134 7.16 5.80 5.26
N LYS A 135 7.25 6.16 6.55
CA LYS A 135 8.36 5.74 7.40
C LYS A 135 8.46 4.22 7.53
N ARG A 136 7.32 3.52 7.66
CA ARG A 136 7.30 2.06 7.73
C ARG A 136 7.84 1.42 6.44
N ILE A 137 7.47 1.97 5.27
CA ILE A 137 7.98 1.53 3.97
C ILE A 137 9.48 1.77 3.87
N GLU A 138 9.97 2.95 4.29
CA GLU A 138 11.39 3.31 4.27
C GLU A 138 12.24 2.37 5.14
N SER A 139 11.83 2.11 6.37
CA SER A 139 12.54 1.18 7.25
C SER A 139 12.61 -0.24 6.67
N LEU A 140 11.56 -0.71 6.00
CA LEU A 140 11.57 -2.02 5.35
C LEU A 140 12.48 -2.05 4.12
N LEU A 141 12.49 -0.98 3.32
CA LEU A 141 13.42 -0.88 2.18
C LEU A 141 14.87 -0.98 2.63
N GLU A 142 15.24 -0.31 3.72
CA GLU A 142 16.59 -0.40 4.30
C GLU A 142 16.93 -1.84 4.72
N VAL A 143 16.00 -2.54 5.38
CA VAL A 143 16.19 -3.94 5.79
C VAL A 143 16.42 -4.85 4.58
N TYR A 144 15.57 -4.77 3.56
CA TYR A 144 15.71 -5.62 2.38
C TYR A 144 16.93 -5.25 1.53
N GLN A 145 17.29 -3.97 1.47
CA GLN A 145 18.52 -3.53 0.80
C GLN A 145 19.75 -4.15 1.45
N GLN A 146 19.82 -4.17 2.79
CA GLN A 146 20.93 -4.80 3.49
C GLN A 146 20.99 -6.31 3.22
N GLN A 147 19.85 -7.01 3.26
CA GLN A 147 19.80 -8.45 2.94
C GLN A 147 20.32 -8.76 1.54
N LEU A 148 20.03 -7.90 0.55
CA LEU A 148 20.53 -8.05 -0.81
C LEU A 148 22.05 -7.87 -0.92
N VAL A 149 22.62 -6.91 -0.17
CA VAL A 149 24.07 -6.71 -0.09
C VAL A 149 24.74 -7.95 0.52
N ASP A 150 24.22 -8.44 1.65
CA ASP A 150 24.77 -9.60 2.35
C ASP A 150 24.76 -10.86 1.47
N LEU A 151 23.67 -11.09 0.71
CA LEU A 151 23.55 -12.20 -0.24
C LEU A 151 24.56 -12.09 -1.39
N ALA A 152 24.80 -10.89 -1.90
CA ALA A 152 25.77 -10.65 -2.97
C ALA A 152 27.20 -10.96 -2.49
N GLU A 153 27.55 -10.54 -1.27
CA GLU A 153 28.86 -10.81 -0.66
C GLU A 153 29.09 -12.32 -0.43
N MET A 154 28.09 -13.04 0.09
CA MET A 154 28.16 -14.49 0.26
C MET A 154 28.38 -15.24 -1.07
N SER A 155 27.71 -14.79 -2.14
CA SER A 155 27.84 -15.39 -3.48
C SER A 155 29.25 -15.22 -4.07
N ILE A 156 29.93 -14.12 -3.73
CA ILE A 156 31.33 -13.87 -4.13
C ILE A 156 32.27 -14.81 -3.38
N CYS A 157 32.10 -15.00 -2.07
CA CYS A 157 32.93 -15.89 -1.26
C CYS A 157 32.84 -17.36 -1.70
N ILE A 158 31.65 -17.84 -2.09
CA ILE A 158 31.46 -19.24 -2.54
C ILE A 158 32.13 -19.50 -3.89
N LYS A 159 32.20 -18.50 -4.78
CA LYS A 159 32.83 -18.65 -6.11
C LYS A 159 34.37 -18.62 -6.08
N GLN A 160 34.97 -18.32 -4.93
CA GLN A 160 36.43 -18.23 -4.77
C GLN A 160 37.04 -19.44 -4.04
N GLN A 161 36.24 -20.47 -3.73
CA GLN A 161 36.67 -21.76 -3.16
C GLN A 161 36.69 -22.85 -4.23
#